data_AF-V4JWK9-F1
#
_entry.id   AF-V4JWK9-F1
#
_cell.length_a   1.000
_cell.length_b   1.000
_cell.length_c   1.000
_cell.angle_alpha   90.00
_cell.angle_beta   90.00
_cell.angle_gamma   90.00
#
_symmetry.space_group_name_H-M   'P 1'
#
loop_
_entity.id
_entity.type
_entity.pdbx_description
1 polymer ?
#
loop_
_entity_poly.entity_id
_entity_poly.type
_entity_poly.pdbx_seq_one_letter_code
_entity_poly.pdbx_strand_id
1 'polypeptide(L)'
;MNPADAWKNFRLGEEISVSGTFIYNGLRRYHEMRKLDFTDELFEFLYDLSVGLERLLKIAVILFEHSDATDQEDLEKSLITHSHLDLLARLRKHTQVNLGSPQIDLLSLLGKFYKSLRYDRFSLASVYDPKKEREALCSLLSKHLDVEFSDSPPLIGTENTDRYRKFIHRTVLKIAQTVYRVIKARARAINLYTYELRHASKAESVFLREVRISDEDVLWKELLIFFMNTPSTSGYLEFLRGIEPLDFDPALTDDYLDCFQSDGAKAFVMDELEHLYSELEGRVGERLELMSVIGSPNVYFDSPDDDDGGEEESNL
;
A
#
# COMPACT_ATOMS: atom_id res chain seq x y z
N MET A 1 31.94 4.30 13.43
CA MET A 1 30.56 4.42 13.93
C MET A 1 30.45 3.55 15.17
N ASN A 2 29.95 4.08 16.29
CA ASN A 2 29.77 3.28 17.50
C ASN A 2 28.56 2.32 17.35
N PRO A 3 28.37 1.32 18.24
CA PRO A 3 27.27 0.38 18.13
C PRO A 3 25.86 1.03 18.16
N ALA A 4 25.68 2.07 18.98
CA ALA A 4 24.40 2.78 19.09
C ALA A 4 24.04 3.53 17.81
N ASP A 5 25.01 4.21 17.20
CA ASP A 5 24.87 4.88 15.91
C ASP A 5 24.63 3.87 14.79
N ALA A 6 25.30 2.72 14.83
CA ALA A 6 25.09 1.66 13.84
C ALA A 6 23.67 1.09 13.90
N TRP A 7 23.17 0.84 15.12
CA TRP A 7 21.80 0.41 15.35
C TRP A 7 20.79 1.46 14.88
N LYS A 8 20.97 2.74 15.26
CA LYS A 8 20.10 3.83 14.80
C LYS A 8 20.13 4.00 13.29
N ASN A 9 21.28 3.82 12.66
CA ASN A 9 21.43 4.03 11.23
C ASN A 9 20.77 2.91 10.42
N PHE A 10 21.12 1.66 10.74
CA PHE A 10 20.72 0.52 9.92
C PHE A 10 19.42 -0.12 10.42
N ARG A 11 19.30 -0.42 11.71
CA ARG A 11 18.09 -1.09 12.23
C ARG A 11 16.89 -0.18 12.21
N LEU A 12 17.00 1.07 12.63
CA LEU A 12 15.87 1.99 12.49
C LEU A 12 15.60 2.37 11.03
N GLY A 13 16.59 2.29 10.13
CA GLY A 13 16.40 2.46 8.69
C GLY A 13 15.58 1.32 8.06
N GLU A 14 15.88 0.07 8.45
CA GLU A 14 15.04 -1.10 8.13
C GLU A 14 13.61 -0.86 8.63
N GLU A 15 13.46 -0.36 9.86
CA GLU A 15 12.14 -0.13 10.45
C GLU A 15 11.35 1.03 9.83
N ILE A 16 12.02 2.03 9.25
CA ILE A 16 11.36 3.04 8.40
C ILE A 16 10.82 2.37 7.15
N SER A 17 11.59 1.47 6.52
CA SER A 17 11.15 0.75 5.32
C SER A 17 9.95 -0.15 5.62
N VAL A 18 9.97 -0.86 6.75
CA VAL A 18 8.85 -1.67 7.24
C VAL A 18 7.62 -0.80 7.54
N SER A 19 7.80 0.30 8.26
CA SER A 19 6.73 1.26 8.56
C SER A 19 6.07 1.81 7.30
N GLY A 20 6.85 2.24 6.32
CA GLY A 20 6.33 2.73 5.04
C GLY A 20 5.59 1.66 4.24
N THR A 21 6.01 0.40 4.35
CA THR A 21 5.31 -0.73 3.73
C THR A 21 3.93 -0.96 4.34
N PHE A 22 3.82 -0.98 5.67
CA PHE A 22 2.53 -1.08 6.36
C PHE A 22 1.60 0.08 6.00
N ILE A 23 2.11 1.32 6.01
CA ILE A 23 1.30 2.50 5.66
C ILE A 23 0.78 2.41 4.22
N TYR A 24 1.64 1.99 3.27
CA TYR A 24 1.25 1.81 1.87
C TYR A 24 0.17 0.74 1.74
N ASN A 25 0.36 -0.43 2.37
CA ASN A 25 -0.59 -1.54 2.30
C ASN A 25 -1.95 -1.15 2.87
N GLY A 26 -1.99 -0.50 4.03
CA GLY A 26 -3.24 0.00 4.61
C GLY A 26 -3.95 0.99 3.67
N LEU A 27 -3.21 1.94 3.07
CA LEU A 27 -3.78 2.85 2.08
C LEU A 27 -4.30 2.11 0.84
N ARG A 28 -3.59 1.09 0.35
CA ARG A 28 -3.97 0.29 -0.81
C ARG A 28 -5.22 -0.52 -0.55
N ARG A 29 -5.29 -1.23 0.59
CA ARG A 29 -6.47 -1.96 1.03
C ARG A 29 -7.70 -1.06 1.16
N TYR A 30 -7.54 0.13 1.74
CA TYR A 30 -8.63 1.11 1.84
C TYR A 30 -9.08 1.64 0.47
N HIS A 31 -8.15 1.80 -0.47
CA HIS A 31 -8.47 2.23 -1.82
C HIS A 31 -9.29 1.16 -2.57
N GLU A 32 -8.87 -0.09 -2.48
CA GLU A 32 -9.54 -1.24 -3.10
C GLU A 32 -10.90 -1.57 -2.48
N MET A 33 -11.07 -1.31 -1.18
CA MET A 33 -12.30 -1.60 -0.46
C MET A 33 -13.49 -0.88 -1.10
N ARG A 34 -14.48 -1.66 -1.55
CA ARG A 34 -15.71 -1.15 -2.18
C ARG A 34 -16.71 -0.67 -1.13
N LYS A 35 -16.85 -1.39 -0.02
CA LYS A 35 -17.85 -1.12 1.02
C LYS A 35 -17.23 -1.06 2.41
N LEU A 36 -17.64 -0.07 3.21
CA LEU A 36 -17.19 0.09 4.61
C LEU A 36 -17.73 -1.01 5.54
N ASP A 37 -18.65 -1.85 5.04
CA ASP A 37 -19.24 -2.97 5.76
C ASP A 37 -18.41 -4.26 5.67
N PHE A 38 -17.37 -4.31 4.82
CA PHE A 38 -16.44 -5.45 4.73
C PHE A 38 -15.45 -5.41 5.89
N THR A 39 -15.83 -6.08 6.99
CA THR A 39 -15.14 -5.97 8.29
C THR A 39 -13.73 -6.55 8.30
N ASP A 40 -13.43 -7.50 7.43
CA ASP A 40 -12.11 -8.10 7.24
C ASP A 40 -11.17 -7.13 6.52
N GLU A 41 -11.61 -6.51 5.42
CA GLU A 41 -10.83 -5.48 4.72
C GLU A 41 -10.61 -4.23 5.58
N LEU A 42 -11.65 -3.82 6.32
CA LEU A 42 -11.57 -2.70 7.25
C LEU A 42 -10.55 -2.98 8.38
N PHE A 43 -10.54 -4.21 8.89
CA PHE A 43 -9.59 -4.63 9.92
C PHE A 43 -8.15 -4.54 9.40
N GLU A 44 -7.89 -5.10 8.21
CA GLU A 44 -6.57 -5.07 7.59
C GLU A 44 -6.08 -3.63 7.41
N PHE A 45 -6.94 -2.76 6.85
CA PHE A 45 -6.66 -1.33 6.73
C PHE A 45 -6.28 -0.68 8.08
N LEU A 46 -7.11 -0.86 9.11
CA LEU A 46 -6.88 -0.25 10.42
C LEU A 46 -5.64 -0.82 11.11
N TYR A 47 -5.39 -2.12 10.94
CA TYR A 47 -4.24 -2.80 11.51
C TYR A 47 -2.93 -2.32 10.90
N ASP A 48 -2.85 -2.31 9.57
CA ASP A 48 -1.67 -1.87 8.85
C ASP A 48 -1.32 -0.41 9.15
N LEU A 49 -2.31 0.48 9.17
CA LEU A 49 -2.07 1.88 9.55
C LEU A 49 -1.68 2.03 11.01
N SER A 50 -2.28 1.26 11.92
CA SER A 50 -1.92 1.30 13.35
C SER A 50 -0.47 0.91 13.55
N VAL A 51 -0.04 -0.23 13.01
CA VAL A 51 1.34 -0.73 13.12
C VAL A 51 2.31 0.22 12.43
N GLY A 52 2.00 0.63 11.19
CA GLY A 52 2.87 1.47 10.38
C GLY A 52 3.15 2.84 11.02
N LEU A 53 2.09 3.54 11.47
CA LEU A 53 2.24 4.87 12.09
C LEU A 53 2.82 4.82 13.51
N GLU A 54 2.51 3.79 14.30
CA GLU A 54 3.11 3.60 15.62
C GLU A 54 4.62 3.41 15.48
N ARG A 55 5.05 2.52 14.57
CA ARG A 55 6.46 2.24 14.32
C ARG A 55 7.21 3.49 13.85
N LEU A 56 6.61 4.29 12.97
CA LEU A 56 7.19 5.56 12.53
C LEU A 56 7.40 6.54 13.71
N LEU A 57 6.39 6.69 14.57
CA LEU A 57 6.49 7.55 15.75
C LEU A 57 7.54 7.06 16.74
N LYS A 58 7.64 5.74 16.96
CA LYS A 58 8.69 5.14 17.81
C LYS A 58 10.08 5.46 17.30
N ILE A 59 10.31 5.34 15.99
CA ILE A 59 11.61 5.69 15.38
C ILE A 59 11.94 7.16 15.63
N ALA A 60 10.97 8.06 15.42
CA ALA A 60 11.17 9.47 15.71
C ALA A 60 11.53 9.71 17.19
N VAL A 61 10.79 9.12 18.12
CA VAL A 61 11.06 9.22 19.57
C VAL A 61 12.46 8.71 19.92
N ILE A 62 12.85 7.53 19.43
CA ILE A 62 14.17 6.95 19.69
C ILE A 62 15.29 7.90 19.22
N LEU A 63 15.17 8.49 18.04
CA LEU A 63 16.19 9.41 17.51
C LEU A 63 16.36 10.69 18.36
N PHE A 64 15.34 11.08 19.14
CA PHE A 64 15.42 12.22 20.04
C PHE A 64 15.84 11.85 21.47
N GLU A 65 15.34 10.73 22.00
CA GLU A 65 15.48 10.38 23.41
C GLU A 65 16.68 9.44 23.70
N HIS A 66 17.16 8.68 22.72
CA HIS A 66 18.30 7.79 22.93
C HIS A 66 19.65 8.54 22.83
N SER A 67 20.49 8.39 23.85
CA SER A 67 21.90 8.77 23.91
C SER A 67 22.75 7.60 24.43
N ASP A 68 24.07 7.73 24.44
CA ASP A 68 24.97 6.69 24.99
C ASP A 68 24.80 6.48 26.51
N ALA A 69 24.15 7.42 27.20
CA ALA A 69 23.84 7.33 28.63
C ALA A 69 22.43 6.79 28.92
N THR A 70 21.64 6.47 27.89
CA THR A 70 20.27 5.98 28.03
C THR A 70 20.28 4.51 28.40
N ASP A 71 19.47 4.10 29.38
CA ASP A 71 19.19 2.68 29.64
C ASP A 71 18.33 2.13 28.50
N GLN A 72 18.90 1.18 27.75
CA GLN A 72 18.27 0.61 26.57
C GLN A 72 17.02 -0.21 26.92
N GLU A 73 17.04 -0.98 28.01
CA GLU A 73 15.90 -1.81 28.39
C GLU A 73 14.71 -0.95 28.83
N ASP A 74 14.98 0.10 29.61
CA ASP A 74 13.94 1.02 30.06
C ASP A 74 13.36 1.81 28.90
N LEU A 75 14.19 2.23 27.94
CA LEU A 75 13.70 2.84 26.70
C LEU A 75 12.78 1.89 25.93
N GLU A 76 13.18 0.63 25.73
CA GLU A 76 12.38 -0.37 25.01
C GLU A 76 11.04 -0.64 25.72
N LYS A 77 11.05 -0.86 27.04
CA LYS A 77 9.84 -1.01 27.85
C LYS A 77 8.93 0.21 27.73
N SER A 78 9.52 1.42 27.70
CA SER A 78 8.79 2.67 27.50
C SER A 78 8.19 2.81 26.09
N LEU A 79 8.51 1.97 25.12
CA LEU A 79 7.91 2.05 23.78
C LEU A 79 6.72 1.10 23.63
N ILE A 80 6.61 0.05 24.47
CA ILE A 80 5.58 -1.00 24.33
C ILE A 80 4.20 -0.50 24.75
N THR A 81 4.11 0.33 25.79
CA THR A 81 2.84 0.65 26.48
C THR A 81 2.09 1.87 25.91
N HIS A 82 2.70 2.60 24.99
CA HIS A 82 2.20 3.90 24.53
C HIS A 82 1.23 3.79 23.37
N SER A 83 0.20 4.64 23.37
CA SER A 83 -0.61 4.88 22.17
C SER A 83 0.12 5.80 21.17
N HIS A 84 -0.40 5.89 19.94
CA HIS A 84 0.07 6.85 18.95
C HIS A 84 0.10 8.30 19.47
N LEU A 85 -0.92 8.71 20.23
CA LEU A 85 -0.99 10.07 20.77
C LEU A 85 0.05 10.29 21.89
N ASP A 86 0.35 9.27 22.68
CA ASP A 86 1.38 9.38 23.73
C ASP A 86 2.77 9.51 23.10
N LEU A 87 3.06 8.74 22.04
CA LEU A 87 4.30 8.85 21.27
C LEU A 87 4.42 10.23 20.59
N LEU A 88 3.34 10.73 20.00
CA LEU A 88 3.30 12.07 19.42
C LEU A 88 3.54 13.15 20.49
N ALA A 89 2.97 12.99 21.69
CA ALA A 89 3.19 13.91 22.80
C ALA A 89 4.65 13.90 23.27
N ARG A 90 5.30 12.72 23.35
CA ARG A 90 6.75 12.61 23.60
C ARG A 90 7.56 13.35 22.54
N LEU A 91 7.29 13.07 21.26
CA LEU A 91 7.99 13.74 20.15
C LEU A 91 7.84 15.27 20.19
N ARG A 92 6.65 15.77 20.54
CA ARG A 92 6.36 17.21 20.68
C ARG A 92 7.13 17.91 21.79
N LYS A 93 7.68 17.18 22.77
CA LYS A 93 8.58 17.76 23.79
C LYS A 93 9.93 18.18 23.20
N HIS A 94 10.32 17.59 22.07
CA HIS A 94 11.64 17.81 21.47
C HIS A 94 11.60 18.66 20.20
N THR A 95 10.48 18.66 19.48
CA THR A 95 10.34 19.38 18.21
C THR A 95 8.90 19.73 17.89
N GLN A 96 8.69 20.75 17.07
CA GLN A 96 7.36 21.13 16.63
C GLN A 96 6.81 20.11 15.61
N VAL A 97 5.65 19.53 15.91
CA VAL A 97 4.95 18.58 15.02
C VAL A 97 3.55 19.08 14.71
N ASN A 98 3.39 19.63 13.50
CA ASN A 98 2.15 20.26 13.03
C ASN A 98 1.20 19.24 12.41
N LEU A 99 0.22 18.78 13.19
CA LEU A 99 -0.88 17.91 12.79
C LEU A 99 -2.20 18.55 13.23
N GLY A 100 -3.17 18.64 12.32
CA GLY A 100 -4.49 19.21 12.59
C GLY A 100 -5.47 18.18 13.16
N SER A 101 -6.71 18.62 13.42
CA SER A 101 -7.75 17.75 13.99
C SER A 101 -7.96 16.44 13.24
N PRO A 102 -8.05 16.39 11.89
CA PRO A 102 -8.26 15.14 11.17
C PRO A 102 -7.17 14.10 11.45
N GLN A 103 -5.91 14.56 11.52
CA GLN A 103 -4.77 13.69 11.80
C GLN A 103 -4.77 13.19 13.24
N ILE A 104 -5.10 14.07 14.20
CA ILE A 104 -5.18 13.70 15.62
C ILE A 104 -6.31 12.70 15.86
N ASP A 105 -7.49 12.95 15.27
CA ASP A 105 -8.64 12.06 15.40
C ASP A 105 -8.37 10.68 14.77
N LEU A 106 -7.67 10.63 13.62
CA LEU A 106 -7.25 9.36 13.02
C LEU A 106 -6.27 8.60 13.91
N LEU A 107 -5.24 9.27 14.47
CA LEU A 107 -4.31 8.62 15.40
C LEU A 107 -5.02 8.11 16.67
N SER A 108 -6.02 8.85 17.15
CA SER A 108 -6.86 8.41 18.27
C SER A 108 -7.65 7.15 17.92
N LEU A 109 -8.24 7.11 16.72
CA LEU A 109 -8.98 5.94 16.24
C LEU A 109 -8.07 4.72 16.14
N LEU A 110 -6.89 4.85 15.53
CA LEU A 110 -5.92 3.76 15.38
C LEU A 110 -5.42 3.25 16.74
N GLY A 111 -5.15 4.16 17.68
CA GLY A 111 -4.79 3.81 19.05
C GLY A 111 -5.91 3.04 19.78
N LYS A 112 -7.16 3.45 19.61
CA LYS A 112 -8.34 2.73 20.15
C LYS A 112 -8.49 1.37 19.49
N PHE A 113 -8.34 1.30 18.18
CA PHE A 113 -8.44 0.05 17.42
C PHE A 113 -7.43 -0.99 17.92
N TYR A 114 -6.15 -0.61 18.00
CA TYR A 114 -5.08 -1.53 18.36
C TYR A 114 -5.18 -2.03 19.81
N LYS A 115 -5.65 -1.17 20.73
CA LYS A 115 -5.78 -1.51 22.15
C LYS A 115 -7.02 -2.34 22.48
N SER A 116 -8.18 -2.03 21.87
CA SER A 116 -9.46 -2.63 22.29
C SER A 116 -10.22 -3.29 21.16
N LEU A 117 -10.44 -2.61 20.02
CA LEU A 117 -11.40 -3.10 19.01
C LEU A 117 -10.96 -4.42 18.37
N ARG A 118 -9.64 -4.61 18.18
CA ARG A 118 -9.10 -5.89 17.67
C ARG A 118 -9.42 -7.07 18.58
N TYR A 119 -9.33 -6.89 19.89
CA TYR A 119 -9.53 -7.98 20.85
C TYR A 119 -11.01 -8.20 21.19
N ASP A 120 -11.84 -7.16 21.06
CA ASP A 120 -13.28 -7.25 21.23
C ASP A 120 -13.88 -8.37 20.36
N ARG A 121 -13.33 -8.61 19.16
CA ARG A 121 -13.73 -9.70 18.24
C ARG A 121 -13.71 -11.09 18.89
N PHE A 122 -12.83 -11.34 19.85
CA PHE A 122 -12.72 -12.62 20.56
C PHE A 122 -13.62 -12.71 21.80
N SER A 123 -14.33 -11.64 22.16
CA SER A 123 -15.29 -11.66 23.27
C SER A 123 -16.65 -12.18 22.82
N LEU A 124 -17.37 -12.90 23.68
CA LEU A 124 -18.75 -13.33 23.38
C LEU A 124 -19.71 -12.15 23.16
N ALA A 125 -19.37 -10.96 23.69
CA ALA A 125 -20.16 -9.75 23.51
C ALA A 125 -20.08 -9.19 22.08
N SER A 126 -19.09 -9.59 21.27
CA SER A 126 -18.95 -9.14 19.88
C SER A 126 -20.11 -9.55 18.99
N VAL A 127 -20.83 -10.62 19.34
CA VAL A 127 -22.03 -11.09 18.63
C VAL A 127 -23.13 -10.02 18.63
N TYR A 128 -23.17 -9.16 19.64
CA TYR A 128 -24.18 -8.11 19.79
C TYR A 128 -23.76 -6.75 19.23
N ASP A 129 -22.46 -6.58 18.92
CA ASP A 129 -21.91 -5.35 18.33
C ASP A 129 -20.69 -5.67 17.44
N PRO A 130 -20.92 -6.27 16.26
CA PRO A 130 -19.85 -6.72 15.37
C PRO A 130 -19.23 -5.58 14.55
N LYS A 131 -19.75 -4.35 14.64
CA LYS A 131 -19.44 -3.25 13.70
C LYS A 131 -18.75 -2.02 14.32
N LYS A 132 -18.25 -2.11 15.55
CA LYS A 132 -17.54 -1.01 16.23
C LYS A 132 -16.44 -0.34 15.40
N GLU A 133 -15.72 -1.11 14.59
CA GLU A 133 -14.66 -0.58 13.72
C GLU A 133 -15.23 0.29 12.60
N ARG A 134 -16.30 -0.18 11.95
CA ARG A 134 -17.05 0.58 10.95
C ARG A 134 -17.60 1.85 11.57
N GLU A 135 -18.24 1.75 12.73
CA GLU A 135 -18.80 2.91 13.43
C GLU A 135 -17.74 3.95 13.78
N ALA A 136 -16.56 3.51 14.25
CA ALA A 136 -15.45 4.40 14.53
C ALA A 136 -14.97 5.13 13.28
N LEU A 137 -14.82 4.41 12.15
CA LEU A 137 -14.42 5.01 10.88
C LEU A 137 -15.51 5.96 10.34
N CYS A 138 -16.76 5.54 10.33
CA CYS A 138 -17.90 6.36 9.90
C CYS A 138 -17.99 7.63 10.76
N SER A 139 -17.80 7.54 12.07
CA SER A 139 -17.77 8.71 12.96
C SER A 139 -16.65 9.70 12.60
N LEU A 140 -15.46 9.19 12.25
CA LEU A 140 -14.36 10.02 11.77
C LEU A 140 -14.72 10.72 10.45
N LEU A 141 -15.29 9.97 9.50
CA LEU A 141 -15.70 10.50 8.20
C LEU A 141 -16.82 11.54 8.35
N SER A 142 -17.86 11.26 9.13
CA SER A 142 -18.96 12.19 9.43
C SER A 142 -18.43 13.50 10.00
N LYS A 143 -17.55 13.43 10.99
CA LYS A 143 -16.98 14.61 11.65
C LYS A 143 -16.25 15.55 10.69
N HIS A 144 -15.50 15.00 9.73
CA HIS A 144 -14.60 15.80 8.88
C HIS A 144 -15.10 16.04 7.47
N LEU A 145 -16.10 15.28 7.02
CA LEU A 145 -16.67 15.40 5.68
C LEU A 145 -18.13 15.87 5.70
N ASP A 146 -18.75 16.08 6.86
CA ASP A 146 -20.14 16.50 6.95
C ASP A 146 -21.05 15.55 6.15
N VAL A 147 -20.94 14.27 6.49
CA VAL A 147 -21.71 13.17 5.87
C VAL A 147 -22.43 12.39 6.96
N GLU A 148 -23.65 11.96 6.67
CA GLU A 148 -24.44 11.15 7.59
C GLU A 148 -24.38 9.68 7.16
N PHE A 149 -24.16 8.79 8.13
CA PHE A 149 -24.28 7.35 7.93
C PHE A 149 -25.49 6.85 8.70
N SER A 150 -26.33 6.04 8.04
CA SER A 150 -27.45 5.38 8.72
C SER A 150 -26.93 4.36 9.74
N ASP A 151 -27.56 4.34 10.91
CA ASP A 151 -27.33 3.35 11.97
C ASP A 151 -27.68 1.93 11.49
N SER A 152 -28.68 1.81 10.61
CA SER A 152 -28.94 0.59 9.86
C SER A 152 -28.26 0.68 8.50
N PRO A 153 -27.18 -0.10 8.24
CA PRO A 153 -26.54 -0.08 6.94
C PRO A 153 -27.57 -0.47 5.86
N PRO A 154 -27.54 0.19 4.69
CA PRO A 154 -28.42 -0.19 3.59
C PRO A 154 -28.30 -1.68 3.30
N LEU A 155 -29.35 -2.29 2.73
CA LEU A 155 -29.30 -3.70 2.28
C LEU A 155 -28.10 -3.97 1.36
N ILE A 156 -27.67 -2.93 0.63
CA ILE A 156 -26.56 -2.96 -0.33
C ILE A 156 -25.22 -2.58 0.35
N GLY A 157 -25.22 -2.10 1.59
CA GLY A 157 -24.03 -1.64 2.31
C GLY A 157 -23.66 -0.18 2.05
N THR A 158 -22.61 0.27 2.73
CA THR A 158 -22.11 1.66 2.69
C THR A 158 -20.93 1.75 1.73
N GLU A 159 -21.13 2.39 0.57
CA GLU A 159 -20.07 2.55 -0.44
C GLU A 159 -18.90 3.38 0.08
N ASN A 160 -17.68 2.92 -0.18
CA ASN A 160 -16.44 3.64 0.08
C ASN A 160 -16.14 4.56 -1.10
N THR A 161 -16.74 5.74 -1.09
CA THR A 161 -16.62 6.69 -2.20
C THR A 161 -15.21 7.27 -2.35
N ASP A 162 -14.90 7.80 -3.54
CA ASP A 162 -13.65 8.54 -3.79
C ASP A 162 -13.43 9.71 -2.84
N ARG A 163 -14.51 10.32 -2.33
CA ARG A 163 -14.42 11.39 -1.34
C ARG A 163 -13.80 10.87 -0.04
N TYR A 164 -14.21 9.67 0.40
CA TYR A 164 -13.70 9.02 1.61
C TYR A 164 -12.27 8.55 1.41
N ARG A 165 -11.98 7.89 0.28
CA ARG A 165 -10.61 7.51 -0.14
C ARG A 165 -9.65 8.70 -0.13
N LYS A 166 -10.01 9.80 -0.78
CA LYS A 166 -9.18 11.03 -0.83
C LYS A 166 -8.95 11.62 0.56
N PHE A 167 -9.95 11.63 1.43
CA PHE A 167 -9.82 12.15 2.78
C PHE A 167 -8.85 11.32 3.63
N ILE A 168 -9.04 9.99 3.66
CA ILE A 168 -8.19 9.08 4.42
C ILE A 168 -6.75 9.13 3.89
N HIS A 169 -6.59 9.04 2.56
CA HIS A 169 -5.29 9.13 1.92
C HIS A 169 -4.51 10.39 2.31
N ARG A 170 -5.14 11.57 2.17
CA ARG A 170 -4.50 12.85 2.55
C ARG A 170 -4.18 12.92 4.04
N THR A 171 -5.07 12.40 4.89
CA THR A 171 -4.90 12.45 6.35
C THR A 171 -3.72 11.57 6.79
N VAL A 172 -3.63 10.35 6.28
CA VAL A 172 -2.53 9.41 6.56
C VAL A 172 -1.20 9.95 6.04
N LEU A 173 -1.14 10.38 4.77
CA LEU A 173 0.10 10.91 4.20
C LEU A 173 0.58 12.15 4.95
N LYS A 174 -0.34 13.03 5.38
CA LYS A 174 0.03 14.20 6.18
C LYS A 174 0.72 13.80 7.49
N ILE A 175 0.27 12.75 8.16
CA ILE A 175 0.93 12.21 9.37
C ILE A 175 2.30 11.64 8.98
N ALA A 176 2.30 10.67 8.07
CA ALA A 176 3.48 9.90 7.68
C ALA A 176 4.63 10.81 7.22
N GLN A 177 4.36 11.71 6.27
CA GLN A 177 5.37 12.61 5.72
C GLN A 177 5.82 13.66 6.75
N THR A 178 4.95 14.07 7.69
CA THR A 178 5.35 15.03 8.73
C THR A 178 6.30 14.40 9.74
N VAL A 179 6.00 13.18 10.19
CA VAL A 179 6.90 12.45 11.11
C VAL A 179 8.18 12.04 10.40
N TYR A 180 8.11 11.59 9.14
CA TYR A 180 9.30 11.27 8.35
C TYR A 180 10.22 12.47 8.14
N ARG A 181 9.66 13.67 7.88
CA ARG A 181 10.45 14.92 7.82
C ARG A 181 11.17 15.22 9.14
N VAL A 182 10.52 14.96 10.27
CA VAL A 182 11.12 15.10 11.60
C VAL A 182 12.27 14.10 11.80
N ILE A 183 12.08 12.83 11.44
CA ILE A 183 13.11 11.79 11.45
C ILE A 183 14.31 12.21 10.60
N LYS A 184 14.08 12.63 9.36
CA LYS A 184 15.12 13.07 8.42
C LYS A 184 15.91 14.25 8.95
N ALA A 185 15.22 15.26 9.51
CA ALA A 185 15.89 16.41 10.11
C ALA A 185 16.75 16.00 11.31
N ARG A 186 16.22 15.15 12.21
CA ARG A 186 16.93 14.70 13.39
C ARG A 186 18.13 13.83 13.04
N ALA A 187 17.95 12.83 12.19
CA ALA A 187 19.02 11.93 11.73
C ALA A 187 20.19 12.74 11.12
N ARG A 188 19.90 13.71 10.24
CA ARG A 188 20.92 14.64 9.72
C ARG A 188 21.63 15.42 10.82
N ALA A 189 20.89 15.94 11.80
CA ALA A 189 21.48 16.70 12.91
C ALA A 189 22.43 15.87 13.79
N ILE A 190 22.28 14.54 13.82
CA ILE A 190 23.16 13.61 14.53
C ILE A 190 24.08 12.82 13.57
N ASN A 191 24.27 13.29 12.34
CA ASN A 191 25.12 12.68 11.31
C ASN A 191 24.79 11.22 10.96
N LEU A 192 23.51 10.87 10.97
CA LEU A 192 23.00 9.57 10.56
C LEU A 192 22.16 9.67 9.27
N TYR A 193 22.06 8.52 8.60
CA TYR A 193 21.38 8.30 7.33
C TYR A 193 20.15 7.41 7.49
N THR A 194 19.62 7.28 8.70
CA THR A 194 18.41 6.49 9.02
C THR A 194 17.24 6.76 8.06
N TYR A 195 17.16 7.97 7.49
CA TYR A 195 16.10 8.37 6.57
C TYR A 195 16.24 7.83 5.13
N GLU A 196 17.34 7.17 4.77
CA GLU A 196 17.53 6.65 3.43
C GLU A 196 16.52 5.55 3.09
N LEU A 197 16.00 5.61 1.87
CA LEU A 197 14.97 4.69 1.37
C LEU A 197 15.47 4.03 0.10
N ARG A 198 15.12 2.76 -0.09
CA ARG A 198 15.32 2.07 -1.36
C ARG A 198 14.45 2.71 -2.44
N HIS A 199 15.04 2.98 -3.61
CA HIS A 199 14.30 3.46 -4.78
C HIS A 199 13.21 2.47 -5.20
N ALA A 200 12.08 3.00 -5.66
CA ALA A 200 10.87 2.28 -6.05
C ALA A 200 10.31 1.36 -4.94
N SER A 201 10.57 1.70 -3.67
CA SER A 201 9.96 1.00 -2.54
C SER A 201 8.62 1.63 -2.13
N LYS A 202 7.77 0.83 -1.49
CA LYS A 202 6.51 1.31 -0.87
C LYS A 202 6.76 2.47 0.10
N ALA A 203 7.85 2.39 0.88
CA ALA A 203 8.24 3.45 1.81
C ALA A 203 8.62 4.76 1.09
N GLU A 204 9.34 4.68 -0.03
CA GLU A 204 9.62 5.86 -0.86
C GLU A 204 8.31 6.49 -1.39
N SER A 205 7.39 5.67 -1.88
CA SER A 205 6.07 6.14 -2.36
C SER A 205 5.29 6.89 -1.28
N VAL A 206 5.30 6.39 -0.04
CA VAL A 206 4.58 7.03 1.09
C VAL A 206 5.26 8.32 1.56
N PHE A 207 6.58 8.28 1.75
CA PHE A 207 7.29 9.36 2.46
C PHE A 207 7.81 10.47 1.56
N LEU A 208 8.18 10.15 0.32
CA LEU A 208 8.84 11.07 -0.60
C LEU A 208 7.97 11.43 -1.81
N ARG A 209 7.19 10.48 -2.32
CA ARG A 209 6.34 10.73 -3.48
C ARG A 209 4.99 11.28 -3.03
N GLU A 210 4.42 12.20 -3.82
CA GLU A 210 3.00 12.56 -3.73
C GLU A 210 2.12 11.62 -4.55
N VAL A 211 2.68 10.47 -4.98
CA VAL A 211 1.97 9.48 -5.80
C VAL A 211 0.76 8.98 -5.04
N ARG A 212 -0.41 9.19 -5.62
CA ARG A 212 -1.66 8.69 -5.09
C ARG A 212 -1.83 7.28 -5.60
N ILE A 213 -2.39 6.41 -4.77
CA ILE A 213 -2.71 5.04 -5.21
C ILE A 213 -3.64 5.05 -6.41
N SER A 214 -4.53 6.05 -6.50
CA SER A 214 -5.35 6.30 -7.69
C SER A 214 -4.56 6.59 -8.98
N ASP A 215 -3.31 7.05 -8.88
CA ASP A 215 -2.47 7.30 -10.04
C ASP A 215 -1.97 5.97 -10.63
N GLU A 216 -1.86 4.90 -9.82
CA GLU A 216 -1.60 3.54 -10.30
C GLU A 216 -2.78 3.04 -11.13
N ASP A 217 -4.02 3.43 -10.79
CA ASP A 217 -5.21 3.09 -11.60
C ASP A 217 -5.20 3.77 -12.96
N VAL A 218 -4.72 5.01 -13.01
CA VAL A 218 -4.56 5.73 -14.28
C VAL A 218 -3.44 5.10 -15.10
N LEU A 219 -2.32 4.75 -14.47
CA LEU A 219 -1.17 4.16 -15.14
C LEU A 219 -1.55 2.89 -15.91
N TRP A 220 -2.22 1.92 -15.28
CA TRP A 220 -2.55 0.68 -15.99
C TRP A 220 -3.56 0.92 -17.12
N LYS A 221 -4.49 1.87 -16.96
CA LYS A 221 -5.46 2.25 -18.02
C LYS A 221 -4.76 2.85 -19.23
N GLU A 222 -3.83 3.76 -19.00
CA GLU A 222 -3.01 4.36 -20.06
C GLU A 222 -2.13 3.32 -20.75
N LEU A 223 -1.52 2.40 -19.98
CA LEU A 223 -0.74 1.30 -20.55
C LEU A 223 -1.62 0.36 -21.38
N LEU A 224 -2.82 0.02 -20.91
CA LEU A 224 -3.78 -0.80 -21.67
C LEU A 224 -4.14 -0.13 -23.01
N ILE A 225 -4.49 1.16 -22.98
CA ILE A 225 -4.79 1.94 -24.18
C ILE A 225 -3.58 1.97 -25.12
N PHE A 226 -2.37 2.18 -24.57
CA PHE A 226 -1.13 2.16 -25.34
C PHE A 226 -0.93 0.81 -26.03
N PHE A 227 -1.00 -0.31 -25.30
CA PHE A 227 -0.79 -1.64 -25.87
C PHE A 227 -1.83 -2.01 -26.93
N MET A 228 -3.08 -1.57 -26.75
CA MET A 228 -4.15 -1.84 -27.71
C MET A 228 -4.08 -0.97 -28.98
N ASN A 229 -3.61 0.27 -28.87
CA ASN A 229 -3.79 1.26 -29.94
C ASN A 229 -2.47 1.77 -30.54
N THR A 230 -1.30 1.38 -30.00
CA THR A 230 -0.02 1.85 -30.54
C THR A 230 0.21 1.31 -31.96
N PRO A 231 0.42 2.18 -32.97
CA PRO A 231 0.70 1.73 -34.34
C PRO A 231 2.14 1.22 -34.47
N SER A 232 3.06 1.72 -33.62
CA SER A 232 4.43 1.25 -33.57
C SER A 232 4.47 -0.18 -33.05
N THR A 233 5.33 -0.99 -33.66
CA THR A 233 5.53 -2.40 -33.30
C THR A 233 6.95 -2.59 -32.76
N SER A 234 7.15 -3.72 -32.10
CA SER A 234 8.45 -4.26 -31.72
C SER A 234 8.31 -5.77 -31.74
N GLY A 235 9.43 -6.52 -31.79
CA GLY A 235 9.38 -7.98 -31.68
C GLY A 235 8.57 -8.45 -30.46
N TYR A 236 8.62 -7.71 -29.36
CA TYR A 236 7.83 -7.99 -28.16
C TYR A 236 6.32 -7.78 -28.39
N LEU A 237 5.92 -6.68 -29.03
CA LEU A 237 4.51 -6.41 -29.31
C LEU A 237 3.95 -7.37 -30.36
N GLU A 238 4.76 -7.80 -31.33
CA GLU A 238 4.41 -8.84 -32.30
C GLU A 238 4.20 -10.19 -31.62
N PHE A 239 5.12 -10.57 -30.73
CA PHE A 239 4.96 -11.76 -29.91
C PHE A 239 3.64 -11.72 -29.13
N LEU A 240 3.33 -10.63 -28.42
CA LEU A 240 2.08 -10.50 -27.68
C LEU A 240 0.84 -10.60 -28.58
N ARG A 241 0.84 -9.92 -29.73
CA ARG A 241 -0.28 -9.93 -30.69
C ARG A 241 -0.47 -11.29 -31.36
N GLY A 242 0.58 -12.11 -31.43
CA GLY A 242 0.52 -13.47 -31.97
C GLY A 242 -0.09 -14.50 -31.01
N ILE A 243 -0.30 -14.17 -29.74
CA ILE A 243 -0.90 -15.07 -28.75
C ILE A 243 -2.42 -15.05 -28.89
N GLU A 244 -3.01 -16.21 -29.15
CA GLU A 244 -4.47 -16.36 -29.15
C GLU A 244 -5.04 -16.12 -27.72
N PRO A 245 -5.99 -15.18 -27.54
CA PRO A 245 -6.61 -14.91 -26.25
C PRO A 245 -7.45 -16.11 -25.78
N LEU A 246 -7.69 -16.21 -24.48
CA LEU A 246 -8.74 -17.12 -23.97
C LEU A 246 -10.12 -16.54 -24.29
N ASP A 247 -11.12 -17.40 -24.39
CA ASP A 247 -12.50 -17.04 -24.74
C ASP A 247 -13.29 -16.48 -23.54
N PHE A 248 -12.76 -15.41 -22.94
CA PHE A 248 -13.44 -14.65 -21.89
C PHE A 248 -14.70 -13.96 -22.45
N ASP A 249 -15.79 -13.95 -21.68
CA ASP A 249 -17.07 -13.35 -22.10
C ASP A 249 -16.97 -11.82 -22.27
N PRO A 250 -17.10 -11.27 -23.49
CA PRO A 250 -17.04 -9.83 -23.71
C PRO A 250 -18.10 -9.04 -22.92
N ALA A 251 -19.21 -9.67 -22.52
CA ALA A 251 -20.24 -9.03 -21.71
C ALA A 251 -19.80 -8.72 -20.27
N LEU A 252 -18.70 -9.33 -19.79
CA LEU A 252 -18.13 -9.14 -18.45
C LEU A 252 -16.83 -8.30 -18.45
N THR A 253 -16.60 -7.54 -19.53
CA THR A 253 -15.37 -6.74 -19.70
C THR A 253 -15.12 -5.79 -18.53
N ASP A 254 -16.16 -5.22 -17.94
CA ASP A 254 -16.06 -4.35 -16.76
C ASP A 254 -15.51 -5.09 -15.54
N ASP A 255 -15.98 -6.32 -15.29
CA ASP A 255 -15.46 -7.17 -14.21
C ASP A 255 -13.98 -7.54 -14.44
N TYR A 256 -13.59 -7.82 -15.68
CA TYR A 256 -12.19 -8.11 -16.02
C TYR A 256 -11.28 -6.89 -15.85
N LEU A 257 -11.75 -5.70 -16.21
CA LEU A 257 -10.99 -4.46 -16.02
C LEU A 257 -10.81 -4.14 -14.53
N ASP A 258 -11.73 -4.55 -13.68
CA ASP A 258 -11.62 -4.38 -12.23
C ASP A 258 -10.54 -5.26 -11.60
N CYS A 259 -10.14 -6.38 -12.23
CA CYS A 259 -9.02 -7.22 -11.79
C CYS A 259 -7.69 -6.46 -11.69
N PHE A 260 -7.49 -5.42 -12.49
CA PHE A 260 -6.27 -4.59 -12.41
C PHE A 260 -6.26 -3.67 -11.19
N GLN A 261 -7.42 -3.40 -10.60
CA GLN A 261 -7.58 -2.48 -9.48
C GLN A 261 -7.52 -3.20 -8.13
N SER A 262 -8.15 -4.38 -8.01
CA SER A 262 -8.29 -5.07 -6.73
C SER A 262 -8.00 -6.56 -6.78
N ASP A 263 -7.29 -7.06 -5.76
CA ASP A 263 -7.09 -8.49 -5.56
C ASP A 263 -8.40 -9.25 -5.32
N GLY A 264 -9.40 -8.59 -4.72
CA GLY A 264 -10.74 -9.18 -4.54
C GLY A 264 -11.47 -9.38 -5.87
N ALA A 265 -11.28 -8.47 -6.84
CA ALA A 265 -11.85 -8.62 -8.18
C ALA A 265 -11.17 -9.75 -8.96
N LYS A 266 -9.84 -9.91 -8.81
CA LYS A 266 -9.12 -11.06 -9.40
C LYS A 266 -9.72 -12.38 -8.96
N ALA A 267 -9.96 -12.54 -7.65
CA ALA A 267 -10.54 -13.77 -7.10
C ALA A 267 -11.90 -14.14 -7.74
N PHE A 268 -12.70 -13.15 -8.16
CA PHE A 268 -13.98 -13.40 -8.82
C PHE A 268 -13.81 -13.96 -10.25
N VAL A 269 -12.76 -13.54 -10.96
CA VAL A 269 -12.48 -13.96 -12.35
C VAL A 269 -11.61 -15.22 -12.40
N MET A 270 -10.96 -15.60 -11.30
CA MET A 270 -10.13 -16.81 -11.23
C MET A 270 -10.89 -18.09 -11.59
N ASP A 271 -12.15 -18.22 -11.18
CA ASP A 271 -12.96 -19.41 -11.48
C ASP A 271 -13.16 -19.58 -12.99
N GLU A 272 -13.40 -18.48 -13.72
CA GLU A 272 -13.52 -18.50 -15.18
C GLU A 272 -12.17 -18.82 -15.84
N LEU A 273 -11.07 -18.23 -15.36
CA LEU A 273 -9.74 -18.54 -15.84
C LEU A 273 -9.44 -20.05 -15.70
N GLU A 274 -9.72 -20.63 -14.53
CA GLU A 274 -9.55 -22.06 -14.26
C GLU A 274 -10.38 -22.93 -15.21
N HIS A 275 -11.64 -22.53 -15.44
CA HIS A 275 -12.51 -23.20 -16.40
C HIS A 275 -11.93 -23.16 -17.81
N LEU A 276 -11.55 -21.98 -18.31
CA LEU A 276 -10.99 -21.79 -19.66
C LEU A 276 -9.68 -22.58 -19.85
N TYR A 277 -8.84 -22.68 -18.82
CA TYR A 277 -7.66 -23.55 -18.87
C TYR A 277 -8.03 -25.03 -18.94
N SER A 278 -9.08 -25.47 -18.23
CA SER A 278 -9.53 -26.87 -18.28
C SER A 278 -10.00 -27.31 -19.68
N GLU A 279 -10.43 -26.36 -20.52
CA GLU A 279 -10.92 -26.60 -21.88
C GLU A 279 -9.79 -26.70 -22.93
N LEU A 280 -8.52 -26.41 -22.57
CA LEU A 280 -7.40 -26.42 -23.53
C LEU A 280 -6.89 -27.81 -23.96
N GLU A 281 -7.64 -28.89 -23.69
CA GLU A 281 -7.37 -30.29 -24.13
C GLU A 281 -5.90 -30.75 -23.97
N GLY A 282 -5.24 -30.39 -22.86
CA GLY A 282 -3.86 -30.80 -22.57
C GLY A 282 -2.77 -29.82 -23.05
N ARG A 283 -3.12 -28.71 -23.71
CA ARG A 283 -2.19 -27.63 -24.12
C ARG A 283 -1.92 -26.59 -23.02
N VAL A 284 -2.45 -26.81 -21.82
CA VAL A 284 -2.27 -25.92 -20.66
C VAL A 284 -0.80 -25.66 -20.36
N GLY A 285 0.03 -26.71 -20.41
CA GLY A 285 1.48 -26.59 -20.13
C GLY A 285 2.17 -25.64 -21.08
N GLU A 286 1.95 -25.81 -22.39
CA GLU A 286 2.50 -24.94 -23.44
C GLU A 286 2.04 -23.49 -23.27
N ARG A 287 0.76 -23.28 -22.94
CA ARG A 287 0.23 -21.94 -22.67
C ARG A 287 0.88 -21.30 -21.45
N LEU A 288 1.06 -22.03 -20.36
CA LEU A 288 1.70 -21.50 -19.15
C LEU A 288 3.19 -21.16 -19.38
N GLU A 289 3.90 -21.97 -20.15
CA GLU A 289 5.27 -21.66 -20.57
C GLU A 289 5.30 -20.36 -21.38
N LEU A 290 4.40 -20.19 -22.35
CA LEU A 290 4.26 -18.97 -23.13
C LEU A 290 3.98 -17.74 -22.24
N MET A 291 3.03 -17.86 -21.30
CA MET A 291 2.70 -16.78 -20.36
C MET A 291 3.89 -16.42 -19.45
N SER A 292 4.73 -17.39 -19.08
CA SER A 292 5.89 -17.15 -18.21
C SER A 292 6.96 -16.26 -18.84
N VAL A 293 7.02 -16.21 -20.18
CA VAL A 293 7.96 -15.36 -20.91
C VAL A 293 7.57 -13.87 -20.81
N ILE A 294 6.28 -13.58 -20.63
CA ILE A 294 5.78 -12.19 -20.55
C ILE A 294 6.32 -11.51 -19.28
N GLY A 295 7.09 -10.45 -19.46
CA GLY A 295 7.68 -9.66 -18.37
C GLY A 295 8.91 -10.32 -17.73
N SER A 296 9.38 -11.45 -18.26
CA SER A 296 10.57 -12.12 -17.74
C SER A 296 11.83 -11.29 -18.00
N PRO A 297 12.70 -11.11 -16.99
CA PRO A 297 13.95 -10.38 -17.17
C PRO A 297 14.87 -11.14 -18.13
N ASN A 298 15.58 -10.40 -18.98
CA ASN A 298 16.56 -10.92 -19.95
C ASN A 298 15.97 -11.75 -21.10
N VAL A 299 14.67 -11.63 -21.38
CA VAL A 299 14.09 -12.11 -22.64
C VAL A 299 14.07 -10.95 -23.64
N TYR A 300 14.65 -11.18 -24.81
CA TYR A 300 14.62 -10.24 -25.93
C TYR A 300 13.84 -10.86 -27.10
N PHE A 301 13.12 -10.01 -27.83
CA PHE A 301 12.39 -10.40 -29.03
C PHE A 301 12.90 -9.51 -30.16
N ASP A 302 13.57 -10.13 -31.12
CA ASP A 302 14.15 -9.45 -32.27
C ASP A 302 13.05 -8.75 -33.08
N SER A 303 13.30 -7.52 -33.52
CA SER A 303 12.44 -6.84 -34.47
C SER A 303 12.91 -7.17 -35.89
N PRO A 304 12.01 -7.36 -36.88
CA PRO A 304 12.42 -7.54 -38.28
C PRO A 304 13.27 -6.37 -38.82
N ASP A 305 13.14 -5.18 -38.22
CA ASP A 305 13.93 -3.99 -38.53
C ASP A 305 15.36 -3.99 -37.92
N ASP A 306 15.69 -4.96 -37.06
CA ASP A 306 17.01 -5.10 -36.43
C ASP A 306 18.02 -5.87 -37.31
N ASP A 307 17.58 -6.47 -38.43
CA ASP A 307 18.37 -7.40 -39.27
C ASP A 307 19.00 -6.73 -40.53
N ASP A 308 18.88 -5.40 -40.67
CA ASP A 308 19.53 -4.64 -41.76
C ASP A 308 20.95 -4.19 -41.34
N GLY A 309 21.93 -5.10 -41.36
CA GLY A 309 23.32 -4.70 -41.03
C GLY A 309 24.46 -5.68 -41.24
N GLY A 310 24.23 -6.83 -41.88
CA GLY A 310 25.25 -7.86 -42.06
C GLY A 310 25.41 -8.33 -43.49
N GLU A 311 25.50 -7.43 -44.48
CA GLU A 311 25.98 -7.84 -45.80
C GLU A 311 27.43 -8.32 -45.67
N GLU A 312 27.61 -9.64 -45.77
CA GLU A 312 28.91 -10.27 -46.02
C GLU A 312 29.50 -9.69 -47.30
N GLU A 313 30.51 -8.82 -47.17
CA GLU A 313 31.45 -8.54 -48.26
C GLU A 313 32.24 -9.82 -48.56
N SER A 314 31.64 -10.70 -49.36
CA SER A 314 32.35 -11.75 -50.09
C SER A 314 33.07 -11.11 -51.28
N ASN A 315 34.20 -10.46 -51.01
CA ASN A 315 35.11 -10.03 -52.07
C ASN A 315 36.00 -11.21 -52.52
N LEU A 316 35.80 -11.54 -53.80
CA LEU A 316 36.65 -12.27 -54.75
C LEU A 316 38.16 -12.31 -54.43
#